data_AF-A0A382YCV1-F1
#
_entry.id   AF-A0A382YCV1-F1
#
_cell.length_a   1.000
_cell.length_b   1.000
_cell.length_c   1.000
_cell.angle_alpha   90.00
_cell.angle_beta   90.00
_cell.angle_gamma   90.00
#
_symmetry.space_group_name_H-M   'P 1'
#
loop_
_entity.id
_entity.type
_entity.pdbx_description
1 polymer ?
#
loop_
_entity_poly.entity_id
_entity_poly.type
_entity_poly.pdbx_seq_one_letter_code
_entity_poly.pdbx_strand_id
1 'polypeptide(L)'
;MHFIKSFIDFLSAPTISFTLLTVAFPFIFPPTDWFDKKNRQLGLYKLWTNKGALYIFIAITLFFIVGYFDPHFKLTMTKPDNIPIIIMIYSMFFAIWHGMKKAYLNDERLDRGEKPEEWADPDDKVLVWPDLVYIELIALIIFMVLLIVWSILIGAPLEEPANPAATPNPSKAPWYFLGLQEMLVYFDPWIAGIIFPIFIIVGMMAIPYMDINKKGDGYYSFKERRVGYFIFM
;
A
#
# COMPACT_ATOMS: atom_id res chain seq x y z
N MET A 1 8.90 -18.27 -21.51
CA MET A 1 8.01 -17.11 -21.27
C MET A 1 6.54 -17.46 -21.38
N HIS A 2 6.08 -18.16 -22.43
CA HIS A 2 4.65 -18.47 -22.60
C HIS A 2 4.01 -19.17 -21.38
N PHE A 3 4.67 -20.18 -20.81
CA PHE A 3 4.19 -20.86 -19.58
C PHE A 3 4.06 -19.91 -18.38
N ILE A 4 5.12 -19.13 -18.09
CA ILE A 4 5.13 -18.15 -16.99
C ILE A 4 4.01 -17.13 -17.17
N LYS A 5 3.84 -16.60 -18.39
CA LYS A 5 2.76 -15.67 -18.73
C LYS A 5 1.39 -16.29 -18.49
N SER A 6 1.13 -17.48 -19.06
CA SER A 6 -0.16 -18.17 -18.87
C SER A 6 -0.48 -18.48 -17.40
N PHE A 7 0.56 -18.76 -16.60
CA PHE A 7 0.40 -19.01 -15.17
C PHE A 7 0.05 -17.73 -14.41
N ILE A 8 0.72 -16.62 -14.72
CA ILE A 8 0.41 -15.30 -14.14
C ILE A 8 -1.00 -14.86 -14.55
N ASP A 9 -1.37 -15.03 -15.82
CA ASP A 9 -2.70 -14.68 -16.34
C ASP A 9 -3.79 -15.50 -15.64
N PHE A 10 -3.56 -16.80 -15.42
CA PHE A 10 -4.46 -17.65 -14.65
C PHE A 10 -4.61 -17.21 -13.19
N LEU A 11 -3.51 -16.92 -12.50
CA LEU A 11 -3.55 -16.45 -11.11
C LEU A 11 -4.19 -15.07 -10.97
N SER A 12 -3.99 -14.20 -11.97
CA SER A 12 -4.49 -12.83 -11.99
C SER A 12 -5.95 -12.74 -12.41
N ALA A 13 -6.54 -13.83 -12.90
CA ALA A 13 -7.96 -13.87 -13.22
C ALA A 13 -8.79 -13.43 -11.99
N PRO A 14 -9.72 -12.46 -12.13
CA PRO A 14 -10.36 -11.81 -10.98
C PRO A 14 -11.00 -12.78 -9.97
N THR A 15 -11.62 -13.86 -10.44
CA THR A 15 -12.25 -14.86 -9.57
C THR A 15 -11.23 -15.64 -8.76
N ILE A 16 -10.09 -15.99 -9.36
CA ILE A 16 -9.03 -16.77 -8.72
C ILE A 16 -8.27 -15.87 -7.75
N SER A 17 -7.84 -14.69 -8.19
CA SER A 17 -7.12 -13.74 -7.34
C SER A 17 -7.96 -13.31 -6.14
N PHE A 18 -9.24 -12.99 -6.33
CA PHE A 18 -10.14 -12.65 -5.23
C PHE A 18 -10.32 -13.80 -4.24
N THR A 19 -10.50 -15.02 -4.73
CA THR A 19 -10.66 -16.20 -3.86
C THR A 19 -9.39 -16.48 -3.08
N LEU A 20 -8.22 -16.43 -3.74
CA LEU A 20 -6.92 -16.63 -3.10
C LEU A 20 -6.66 -15.57 -2.03
N LEU A 21 -6.90 -14.30 -2.32
CA LEU A 21 -6.72 -13.21 -1.36
C LEU A 21 -7.68 -13.36 -0.19
N THR A 22 -8.97 -13.61 -0.42
CA THR A 22 -9.96 -13.79 0.65
C THR A 22 -9.59 -14.95 1.59
N VAL A 23 -9.09 -16.05 1.04
CA VAL A 23 -8.66 -17.21 1.85
C VAL A 23 -7.34 -16.95 2.55
N ALA A 24 -6.36 -16.32 1.89
CA ALA A 24 -5.03 -16.08 2.45
C ALA A 24 -5.01 -14.94 3.48
N PHE A 25 -5.87 -13.94 3.31
CA PHE A 25 -5.85 -12.71 4.10
C PHE A 25 -6.01 -12.95 5.62
N PRO A 26 -6.95 -13.78 6.11
CA PRO A 26 -7.02 -14.16 7.52
C PRO A 26 -5.77 -14.87 8.06
N PHE A 27 -4.93 -15.46 7.20
CA PHE A 27 -3.67 -16.05 7.64
C PHE A 27 -2.52 -15.05 7.65
N ILE A 28 -2.57 -14.01 6.81
CA ILE A 28 -1.56 -12.93 6.78
C ILE A 28 -1.82 -11.93 7.91
N PHE A 29 -3.08 -11.51 8.08
CA PHE A 29 -3.56 -10.63 9.14
C PHE A 29 -4.53 -11.39 10.03
N PRO A 30 -4.05 -12.18 11.02
CA PRO A 30 -4.90 -13.04 11.82
C PRO A 30 -5.88 -12.27 12.72
N PRO A 31 -7.22 -12.39 12.51
CA PRO A 31 -8.20 -11.69 13.34
C PRO A 31 -8.42 -12.34 14.71
N THR A 32 -8.13 -13.65 14.85
CA THR A 32 -8.37 -14.42 16.07
C THR A 32 -7.14 -15.20 16.50
N ASP A 33 -7.11 -15.66 17.77
CA ASP A 33 -6.01 -16.48 18.29
C ASP A 33 -5.80 -17.78 17.51
N TRP A 34 -6.87 -18.34 16.94
CA TRP A 34 -6.76 -19.53 16.10
C TRP A 34 -5.95 -19.23 14.83
N PHE A 35 -6.25 -18.12 14.15
CA PHE A 35 -5.50 -17.68 12.98
C PHE A 35 -4.08 -17.28 13.35
N ASP A 36 -3.85 -16.64 14.50
CA ASP A 36 -2.50 -16.26 14.96
C ASP A 36 -1.64 -17.50 15.21
N LYS A 37 -2.21 -18.53 15.85
CA LYS A 37 -1.52 -19.82 16.05
C LYS A 37 -1.16 -20.47 14.72
N LYS A 38 -2.04 -20.40 13.71
CA LYS A 38 -1.76 -20.90 12.36
C LYS A 38 -0.72 -20.08 11.62
N ASN A 39 -0.80 -18.75 11.69
CA ASN A 39 0.21 -17.84 11.14
C ASN A 39 1.60 -18.16 11.71
N ARG A 40 1.70 -18.37 13.03
CA ARG A 40 2.95 -18.78 13.70
C ARG A 40 3.41 -20.19 13.29
N GLN A 41 2.49 -21.15 13.21
CA GLN A 41 2.79 -22.52 12.77
C GLN A 41 3.34 -22.57 11.33
N LEU A 42 2.77 -21.75 10.44
CA LEU A 42 3.19 -21.65 9.04
C LEU A 42 4.39 -20.73 8.84
N GLY A 43 4.82 -20.00 9.88
CA GLY A 43 5.93 -19.05 9.81
C GLY A 43 5.61 -17.76 9.05
N LEU A 44 4.33 -17.43 8.81
CA LEU A 44 3.90 -16.26 8.04
C LEU A 44 4.27 -14.94 8.72
N TYR A 45 4.29 -14.89 10.05
CA TYR A 45 4.79 -13.71 10.79
C TYR A 45 6.20 -13.27 10.39
N LYS A 46 7.02 -14.19 9.83
CA LYS A 46 8.38 -13.86 9.37
C LYS A 46 8.38 -12.90 8.17
N LEU A 47 7.26 -12.74 7.47
CA LEU A 47 7.08 -11.73 6.42
C LEU A 47 7.37 -10.31 6.92
N TRP A 48 7.09 -10.04 8.21
CA TRP A 48 7.27 -8.74 8.83
C TRP A 48 8.70 -8.50 9.35
N THR A 49 9.61 -9.45 9.15
CA THR A 49 11.04 -9.26 9.50
C THR A 49 11.81 -8.56 8.38
N ASN A 50 13.04 -8.10 8.62
CA ASN A 50 13.91 -7.54 7.57
C ASN A 50 14.15 -8.54 6.43
N LYS A 51 14.29 -9.83 6.74
CA LYS A 51 14.44 -10.89 5.73
C LYS A 51 13.16 -11.05 4.93
N GLY A 52 12.00 -11.00 5.59
CA GLY A 52 10.69 -11.01 4.93
C GLY A 52 10.52 -9.86 3.95
N ALA A 53 10.82 -8.63 4.36
CA ALA A 53 10.85 -7.47 3.47
C ALA A 53 11.74 -7.70 2.26
N LEU A 54 12.96 -8.18 2.46
CA LEU A 54 13.89 -8.43 1.37
C LEU A 54 13.28 -9.39 0.33
N TYR A 55 12.65 -10.48 0.78
CA TYR A 55 11.98 -11.41 -0.14
C TYR A 55 10.79 -10.76 -0.86
N ILE A 56 9.98 -9.96 -0.17
CA ILE A 56 8.85 -9.22 -0.78
C ILE A 56 9.37 -8.26 -1.87
N PHE A 57 10.37 -7.44 -1.56
CA PHE A 57 10.93 -6.48 -2.51
C PHE A 57 11.66 -7.15 -3.67
N ILE A 58 12.36 -8.28 -3.42
CA ILE A 58 12.94 -9.09 -4.49
C ILE A 58 11.84 -9.64 -5.39
N ALA A 59 10.74 -10.16 -4.83
CA ALA A 59 9.63 -10.69 -5.61
C ALA A 59 8.97 -9.60 -6.47
N ILE A 60 8.72 -8.42 -5.91
CA ILE A 60 8.18 -7.26 -6.64
C ILE A 60 9.14 -6.85 -7.78
N THR A 61 10.44 -6.76 -7.48
CA THR A 61 11.46 -6.39 -8.46
C THR A 61 11.57 -7.43 -9.58
N LEU A 62 11.55 -8.72 -9.24
CA LEU A 62 11.53 -9.81 -10.21
C LEU A 62 10.27 -9.78 -11.08
N PHE A 63 9.11 -9.47 -10.50
CA PHE A 63 7.88 -9.30 -11.26
C PHE A 63 8.02 -8.20 -12.32
N PHE A 64 8.54 -7.02 -11.95
CA PHE A 64 8.78 -5.95 -12.91
C PHE A 64 9.84 -6.29 -13.96
N ILE A 65 10.92 -6.97 -13.57
CA ILE A 65 11.98 -7.43 -14.51
C ILE A 65 11.39 -8.44 -15.51
N VAL A 66 10.66 -9.44 -15.03
CA VAL A 66 10.02 -10.44 -15.90
C VAL A 66 8.99 -9.77 -16.81
N GLY A 67 8.17 -8.86 -16.26
CA GLY A 67 7.21 -8.08 -17.01
C GLY A 67 7.86 -7.23 -18.11
N TYR A 68 9.05 -6.68 -17.88
CA TYR A 68 9.78 -5.88 -18.88
C TYR A 68 10.11 -6.65 -20.17
N PHE A 69 10.16 -7.97 -20.13
CA PHE A 69 10.35 -8.80 -21.32
C PHE A 69 9.06 -9.02 -22.13
N ASP A 70 7.88 -8.68 -21.60
CA ASP A 70 6.64 -8.65 -22.38
C ASP A 70 6.51 -7.30 -23.12
N PRO A 71 6.35 -7.30 -24.45
CA PRO A 71 6.25 -6.07 -25.24
C PRO A 71 5.12 -5.13 -24.81
N HIS A 72 3.96 -5.66 -24.43
CA HIS A 72 2.80 -4.87 -24.02
C HIS A 72 3.00 -4.26 -22.63
N PHE A 73 3.56 -5.05 -21.71
CA PHE A 73 3.85 -4.58 -20.36
C PHE A 73 4.94 -3.50 -20.38
N LYS A 74 6.02 -3.70 -21.15
CA LYS A 74 7.07 -2.71 -21.35
C LYS A 74 6.52 -1.38 -21.87
N LEU A 75 5.73 -1.42 -22.95
CA LEU A 75 5.14 -0.22 -23.55
C LEU A 75 4.26 0.54 -22.56
N THR A 76 3.57 -0.18 -21.67
CA THR A 76 2.72 0.42 -20.65
C THR A 76 3.56 1.02 -19.52
N MET A 77 4.50 0.29 -18.95
CA MET A 77 5.28 0.73 -17.78
C MET A 77 6.26 1.87 -18.08
N THR A 78 6.76 1.98 -19.31
CA THR A 78 7.69 3.08 -19.67
C THR A 78 6.99 4.40 -19.95
N LYS A 79 5.65 4.46 -19.90
CA LYS A 79 4.93 5.73 -20.01
C LYS A 79 5.24 6.63 -18.80
N PRO A 80 5.52 7.93 -19.01
CA PRO A 80 5.72 8.89 -17.93
C PRO A 80 4.72 8.76 -16.76
N ASP A 81 3.44 8.59 -17.09
CA ASP A 81 2.33 8.56 -16.12
C ASP A 81 2.26 7.30 -15.30
N ASN A 82 2.95 6.25 -15.74
CA ASN A 82 2.95 4.96 -15.06
C ASN A 82 4.15 4.79 -14.14
N ILE A 83 5.16 5.68 -14.21
CA ILE A 83 6.29 5.68 -13.28
C ILE A 83 5.81 5.87 -11.82
N PRO A 84 4.87 6.81 -11.51
CA PRO A 84 4.29 6.92 -10.18
C PRO A 84 3.62 5.64 -9.67
N ILE A 85 3.05 4.81 -10.54
CA ILE A 85 2.41 3.53 -10.14
C ILE A 85 3.47 2.59 -9.56
N ILE A 86 4.65 2.52 -10.18
CA ILE A 86 5.76 1.69 -9.68
C ILE A 86 6.17 2.18 -8.30
N ILE A 87 6.38 3.49 -8.13
CA ILE A 87 6.73 4.08 -6.83
C ILE A 87 5.66 3.79 -5.78
N MET A 88 4.38 3.94 -6.13
CA MET A 88 3.24 3.66 -5.26
C MET A 88 3.23 2.20 -4.80
N ILE A 89 3.50 1.25 -5.69
CA ILE A 89 3.56 -0.17 -5.32
C ILE A 89 4.69 -0.40 -4.29
N TYR A 90 5.90 0.09 -4.56
CA TYR A 90 7.00 -0.05 -3.60
C TYR A 90 6.72 0.65 -2.27
N SER A 91 6.18 1.86 -2.29
CA SER A 91 5.89 2.63 -1.07
C SER A 91 4.77 2.00 -0.25
N MET A 92 3.74 1.45 -0.89
CA MET A 92 2.64 0.75 -0.23
C MET A 92 3.14 -0.49 0.52
N PHE A 93 3.88 -1.38 -0.15
CA PHE A 93 4.45 -2.57 0.49
C PHE A 93 5.47 -2.20 1.58
N PHE A 94 6.24 -1.12 1.38
CA PHE A 94 7.14 -0.59 2.39
C PHE A 94 6.40 -0.10 3.64
N ALA A 95 5.35 0.71 3.47
CA ALA A 95 4.58 1.25 4.59
C ALA A 95 3.89 0.14 5.39
N ILE A 96 3.28 -0.84 4.70
CA ILE A 96 2.68 -2.01 5.34
C ILE A 96 3.74 -2.80 6.10
N TRP A 97 4.84 -3.17 5.45
CA TRP A 97 5.91 -3.92 6.11
C TRP A 97 6.48 -3.17 7.32
N HIS A 98 6.76 -1.87 7.17
CA HIS A 98 7.35 -1.05 8.23
C HIS A 98 6.42 -0.93 9.43
N GLY A 99 5.13 -0.64 9.19
CA GLY A 99 4.10 -0.58 10.23
C GLY A 99 3.93 -1.92 10.95
N MET A 100 3.85 -3.02 10.21
CA MET A 100 3.72 -4.36 10.78
C MET A 100 4.97 -4.79 11.55
N LYS A 101 6.16 -4.49 11.04
CA LYS A 101 7.42 -4.75 11.74
C LYS A 101 7.45 -4.06 13.10
N LYS A 102 7.13 -2.77 13.14
CA LYS A 102 7.05 -1.99 14.39
C LYS A 102 6.00 -2.57 15.34
N ALA A 103 4.83 -2.92 14.81
CA ALA A 103 3.76 -3.52 15.59
C ALA A 103 4.20 -4.82 16.29
N TYR A 104 4.85 -5.73 15.57
CA TYR A 104 5.36 -6.98 16.14
C TYR A 104 6.50 -6.75 17.15
N LEU A 105 7.42 -5.82 16.87
CA LEU A 105 8.51 -5.49 17.81
C LEU A 105 7.98 -4.89 19.11
N ASN A 106 6.98 -4.01 19.03
CA ASN A 106 6.33 -3.45 20.19
C ASN A 106 5.51 -4.49 20.96
N ASP A 107 4.80 -5.39 20.27
CA ASP A 107 4.10 -6.49 20.93
C ASP A 107 5.09 -7.40 21.71
N GLU A 108 6.27 -7.67 21.16
CA GLU A 108 7.33 -8.42 21.86
C GLU A 108 7.89 -7.65 23.06
N ARG A 109 8.09 -6.33 22.94
CA ARG A 109 8.52 -5.47 24.07
C ARG A 109 7.50 -5.48 25.20
N LEU A 110 6.22 -5.32 24.85
CA LEU A 110 5.12 -5.34 25.82
C LEU A 110 4.98 -6.69 26.52
N ASP A 111 5.17 -7.81 25.81
CA ASP A 111 5.20 -9.15 26.42
C ASP A 111 6.33 -9.29 27.45
N ARG A 112 7.46 -8.60 27.25
CA ARG A 112 8.59 -8.54 28.20
C ARG A 112 8.37 -7.54 29.34
N GLY A 113 7.26 -6.80 29.35
CA GLY A 113 7.00 -5.72 30.29
C GLY A 113 7.79 -4.44 30.01
N GLU A 114 8.39 -4.31 28.83
CA GLU A 114 9.06 -3.10 28.37
C GLU A 114 8.05 -2.11 27.76
N LYS A 115 8.45 -0.84 27.63
CA LYS A 115 7.64 0.18 26.98
C LYS A 115 7.77 0.10 25.44
N PRO A 116 6.76 0.54 24.67
CA PRO A 116 6.85 0.64 23.22
C PRO A 116 8.01 1.52 22.74
N GLU A 117 8.45 1.35 21.50
CA GLU A 117 9.50 2.18 20.89
C GLU A 117 9.15 3.66 20.87
N GLU A 118 7.89 3.96 20.57
CA GLU A 118 7.36 5.31 20.45
C GLU A 118 7.15 5.98 21.82
N TRP A 119 7.37 5.26 22.93
CA TRP A 119 7.32 5.86 24.25
C TRP A 119 8.50 6.81 24.44
N ALA A 120 8.19 8.09 24.63
CA ALA A 120 9.15 9.12 25.01
C ALA A 120 8.81 9.64 26.41
N ASP A 121 9.84 9.90 27.21
CA ASP A 121 9.65 10.56 28.49
C ASP A 121 9.14 12.00 28.25
N PRO A 122 8.17 12.53 29.04
CA PRO A 122 7.80 13.93 28.98
C PRO A 122 8.98 14.91 29.02
N ASP A 123 10.07 14.55 29.69
CA ASP A 123 11.28 15.36 29.81
C ASP A 123 12.16 15.32 28.54
N ASP A 124 11.98 14.33 27.65
CA ASP A 124 12.70 14.20 26.38
C ASP A 124 12.08 15.03 25.24
N LYS A 125 11.07 15.86 25.54
CA LYS A 125 10.38 16.67 24.54
C LYS A 125 11.23 17.87 24.12
N VAL A 126 11.39 18.03 22.82
CA VAL A 126 12.07 19.18 22.20
C VAL A 126 11.08 20.29 21.87
N LEU A 127 11.58 21.52 21.70
CA LEU A 127 10.74 22.65 21.33
C LEU A 127 10.33 22.54 19.86
N VAL A 128 9.06 22.82 19.55
CA VAL A 128 8.59 22.85 18.16
C VAL A 128 9.38 23.87 17.34
N TRP A 129 9.58 25.06 17.92
CA TRP A 129 10.49 26.04 17.38
C TRP A 129 11.69 26.18 18.32
N PRO A 130 12.93 26.07 17.83
CA PRO A 130 13.32 25.93 16.42
C PRO A 130 13.46 24.49 15.91
N ASP A 131 13.46 23.50 16.81
CA ASP A 131 14.02 22.17 16.51
C ASP A 131 13.23 21.42 15.44
N LEU A 132 11.89 21.37 15.56
CA LEU A 132 11.04 20.69 14.55
C LEU A 132 10.97 21.49 13.25
N VAL A 133 10.74 22.80 13.33
CA VAL A 133 10.51 23.64 12.14
C VAL A 133 11.74 23.69 11.22
N TYR A 134 12.96 23.67 11.74
CA TYR A 134 14.14 23.60 10.87
C TYR A 134 14.26 22.27 10.13
N ILE A 135 13.96 21.15 10.79
CA ILE A 135 13.96 19.83 10.15
C ILE A 135 12.88 19.76 9.06
N GLU A 136 11.68 20.28 9.34
CA GLU A 136 10.60 20.34 8.36
C GLU A 136 10.94 21.24 7.16
N LEU A 137 11.59 22.39 7.39
CA LEU A 137 12.03 23.28 6.31
C LEU A 137 13.07 22.60 5.41
N ILE A 138 14.05 21.90 6.01
CA ILE A 138 15.04 21.13 5.25
C ILE A 138 14.36 20.04 4.42
N ALA A 139 13.43 19.29 5.02
CA ALA A 139 12.67 18.27 4.31
C ALA A 139 11.88 18.89 3.14
N LEU A 140 11.21 20.03 3.35
CA LEU A 140 10.46 20.74 2.32
C LEU A 140 11.36 21.17 1.16
N ILE A 141 12.54 21.73 1.44
CA ILE A 141 13.51 22.11 0.41
C ILE A 141 13.96 20.88 -0.38
N ILE A 142 14.28 19.77 0.29
CA ILE A 142 14.67 18.51 -0.38
C ILE A 142 13.55 18.01 -1.28
N PHE A 143 12.31 17.98 -0.79
CA PHE A 143 11.14 17.57 -1.57
C PHE A 143 10.90 18.50 -2.77
N MET A 144 11.07 19.81 -2.60
CA MET A 144 10.94 20.78 -3.68
C MET A 144 11.99 20.54 -4.77
N VAL A 145 13.25 20.34 -4.39
CA VAL A 145 14.32 20.00 -5.34
C VAL A 145 14.00 18.70 -6.09
N LEU A 146 13.53 17.67 -5.36
CA LEU A 146 13.10 16.41 -5.96
C LEU A 146 12.00 16.63 -7.00
N LEU A 147 10.95 17.37 -6.68
CA LEU A 147 9.83 17.64 -7.58
C LEU A 147 10.25 18.47 -8.81
N ILE A 148 11.14 19.45 -8.64
CA ILE A 148 11.69 20.24 -9.76
C ILE A 148 12.49 19.35 -10.70
N VAL A 149 13.42 18.54 -10.17
CA VAL A 149 14.22 17.60 -10.96
C VAL A 149 13.31 16.61 -11.69
N TRP A 150 12.29 16.08 -11.01
CA TRP A 150 11.29 15.20 -11.60
C TRP A 150 10.56 15.87 -12.77
N SER A 151 10.11 17.11 -12.59
CA SER A 151 9.39 17.88 -13.62
C SER A 151 10.25 18.20 -14.85
N ILE A 152 11.58 18.26 -14.70
CA ILE A 152 12.51 18.50 -15.82
C ILE A 152 12.78 17.19 -16.58
N LEU A 153 12.93 16.08 -15.86
CA LEU A 153 13.31 14.79 -16.44
C LEU A 153 12.13 14.04 -17.06
N ILE A 154 10.93 14.18 -16.49
CA ILE A 154 9.73 13.47 -16.90
C ILE A 154 8.71 14.50 -17.36
N GLY A 155 8.52 14.57 -18.68
CA GLY A 155 7.56 15.47 -19.30
C GLY A 155 6.15 15.20 -18.80
N ALA A 156 5.42 16.28 -18.48
CA ALA A 156 4.02 16.16 -18.09
C ALA A 156 3.18 15.59 -19.24
N PRO A 157 2.23 14.68 -18.97
CA PRO A 157 1.31 14.12 -19.95
C PRO A 157 0.21 15.12 -20.31
N LEU A 158 0.59 16.24 -20.93
CA LEU A 158 -0.38 17.23 -21.38
C LEU A 158 -1.03 16.73 -22.67
N GLU A 159 -2.34 16.56 -22.64
CA GLU A 159 -3.15 16.29 -23.83
C GLU A 159 -3.38 17.56 -24.66
N GLU A 160 -3.84 17.39 -25.90
CA GLU A 160 -4.25 18.50 -26.76
C GLU A 160 -5.43 19.30 -26.16
N PRO A 161 -5.62 20.57 -26.55
CA PRO A 161 -6.78 21.36 -26.14
C PRO A 161 -8.10 20.60 -26.37
N ALA A 162 -9.00 20.67 -25.40
CA ALA A 162 -10.24 19.90 -25.41
C ALA A 162 -11.07 20.13 -26.69
N ASN A 163 -11.41 19.03 -27.37
CA ASN A 163 -12.27 19.05 -28.55
C ASN A 163 -13.58 18.29 -28.26
N PRO A 164 -14.73 18.99 -28.11
CA PRO A 164 -16.02 18.35 -27.85
C PRO A 164 -16.48 17.37 -28.96
N ALA A 165 -15.94 17.50 -30.18
CA ALA A 165 -16.29 16.66 -31.32
C ALA A 165 -15.41 15.39 -31.43
N ALA A 166 -14.38 15.25 -30.60
CA ALA A 166 -13.47 14.11 -30.65
C ALA A 166 -13.16 13.59 -29.24
N THR A 167 -13.56 12.35 -28.96
CA THR A 167 -13.14 11.66 -27.73
C THR A 167 -11.74 11.10 -27.91
N PRO A 168 -10.75 11.47 -27.07
CA PRO A 168 -9.41 10.92 -27.17
C PRO A 168 -9.43 9.39 -26.95
N ASN A 169 -8.66 8.66 -27.76
CA ASN A 169 -8.47 7.22 -27.62
C ASN A 169 -6.96 6.92 -27.48
N PRO A 170 -6.48 6.45 -26.32
CA PRO A 170 -7.24 6.01 -25.15
C PRO A 170 -7.54 7.15 -24.16
N SER A 171 -8.81 7.34 -23.79
CA SER A 171 -9.21 8.21 -22.67
C SER A 171 -8.84 7.52 -21.36
N LYS A 172 -7.67 7.82 -20.80
CA LYS A 172 -7.22 7.29 -19.50
C LYS A 172 -7.22 8.41 -18.47
N ALA A 173 -7.71 8.11 -17.26
CA ALA A 173 -7.62 9.05 -16.15
C ALA A 173 -6.22 8.97 -15.50
N PRO A 174 -5.87 9.94 -14.65
CA PRO A 174 -4.60 9.96 -13.93
C PRO A 174 -4.33 8.69 -13.11
N TRP A 175 -3.05 8.40 -12.86
CA TRP A 175 -2.59 7.17 -12.21
C TRP A 175 -3.21 6.89 -10.83
N TYR A 176 -3.54 7.93 -10.05
CA TYR A 176 -4.18 7.79 -8.74
C TYR A 176 -5.64 7.34 -8.84
N PHE A 177 -6.23 7.38 -10.03
CA PHE A 177 -7.55 6.79 -10.34
C PHE A 177 -7.45 5.45 -11.07
N LEU A 178 -6.26 4.88 -11.24
CA LEU A 178 -6.08 3.63 -11.99
C LEU A 178 -6.97 2.50 -11.45
N GLY A 179 -7.02 2.33 -10.12
CA GLY A 179 -7.86 1.29 -9.51
C GLY A 179 -9.34 1.46 -9.87
N LEU A 180 -9.84 2.70 -9.82
CA LEU A 180 -11.23 3.00 -10.19
C LEU A 180 -11.47 2.80 -11.70
N GLN A 181 -10.51 3.15 -12.54
CA GLN A 181 -10.60 2.92 -13.99
C GLN A 181 -10.67 1.45 -14.34
N GLU A 182 -9.82 0.62 -13.73
CA GLU A 182 -9.86 -0.83 -13.94
C GLU A 182 -11.22 -1.40 -13.50
N MET A 183 -11.76 -0.94 -12.36
CA MET A 183 -13.09 -1.36 -11.92
C MET A 183 -14.19 -0.97 -12.91
N LEU A 184 -14.12 0.20 -13.57
CA LEU A 184 -15.08 0.62 -14.60
C LEU A 184 -15.01 -0.22 -15.89
N VAL A 185 -13.90 -0.93 -16.14
CA VAL A 185 -13.78 -1.86 -17.27
C VAL A 185 -14.48 -3.18 -16.99
N TYR A 186 -14.46 -3.65 -15.74
CA TYR A 186 -14.96 -4.97 -15.35
C TYR A 186 -16.36 -4.96 -14.70
N PHE A 187 -16.80 -3.84 -14.14
CA PHE A 187 -18.09 -3.70 -13.46
C PHE A 187 -18.96 -2.64 -14.11
N ASP A 188 -20.28 -2.72 -13.85
CA ASP A 188 -21.22 -1.66 -14.26
C ASP A 188 -20.78 -0.29 -13.72
N PRO A 189 -20.82 0.78 -14.54
CA PRO A 189 -20.35 2.10 -14.15
C PRO A 189 -20.96 2.66 -12.87
N TRP A 190 -22.23 2.32 -12.59
CA TRP A 190 -22.90 2.70 -11.35
C TRP A 190 -22.27 2.02 -10.12
N ILE A 191 -21.88 0.75 -10.22
CA ILE A 191 -21.31 0.00 -9.11
C ILE A 191 -19.87 0.48 -8.86
N ALA A 192 -19.04 0.52 -9.91
CA ALA A 192 -17.64 0.94 -9.84
C ALA A 192 -17.45 2.42 -9.55
N GLY A 193 -18.28 3.30 -10.14
CA GLY A 193 -18.14 4.74 -10.02
C GLY A 193 -18.82 5.35 -8.79
N ILE A 194 -19.85 4.71 -8.24
CA ILE A 194 -20.67 5.29 -7.16
C ILE A 194 -20.72 4.38 -5.94
N ILE A 195 -21.22 3.15 -6.08
CA ILE A 195 -21.44 2.25 -4.93
C ILE A 195 -20.12 1.97 -4.19
N PHE A 196 -19.09 1.44 -4.87
CA PHE A 196 -17.85 1.07 -4.21
C PHE A 196 -17.12 2.26 -3.57
N PRO A 197 -16.94 3.41 -4.25
CA PRO A 197 -16.35 4.59 -3.62
C PRO A 197 -17.10 5.06 -2.37
N ILE A 198 -18.44 5.05 -2.40
CA ILE A 198 -19.26 5.42 -1.23
C ILE A 198 -19.00 4.44 -0.08
N PHE A 199 -19.00 3.13 -0.34
CA PHE A 199 -18.70 2.14 0.69
C PHE A 199 -17.29 2.29 1.28
N ILE A 200 -16.29 2.61 0.46
CA ILE A 200 -14.92 2.85 0.93
C ILE A 200 -14.89 4.07 1.87
N ILE A 201 -15.50 5.19 1.45
CA ILE A 201 -15.52 6.42 2.25
C ILE A 201 -16.29 6.21 3.57
N VAL A 202 -17.50 5.64 3.50
CA VAL A 202 -18.31 5.36 4.69
C VAL A 202 -17.61 4.34 5.59
N GLY A 203 -16.96 3.33 5.02
CA GLY A 203 -16.15 2.36 5.76
C GLY A 203 -14.99 3.00 6.52
N MET A 204 -14.27 3.95 5.89
CA MET A 204 -13.23 4.73 6.56
C MET A 204 -13.80 5.63 7.67
N MET A 205 -14.96 6.25 7.45
CA MET A 205 -15.64 7.03 8.49
C MET A 205 -16.13 6.16 9.65
N ALA A 206 -16.39 4.88 9.41
CA ALA A 206 -16.82 3.92 10.42
C ALA A 206 -15.66 3.39 11.29
N ILE A 207 -14.39 3.57 10.90
CA ILE A 207 -13.20 3.13 11.66
C ILE A 207 -13.31 3.45 13.17
N PRO A 208 -13.46 4.72 13.60
CA PRO A 208 -13.48 5.07 15.02
C PRO A 208 -14.69 4.52 15.79
N TYR A 209 -15.74 4.07 15.09
CA TYR A 209 -16.94 3.51 15.71
C TYR A 209 -16.88 1.98 15.79
N MET A 210 -16.10 1.32 14.93
CA MET A 210 -15.91 -0.12 14.94
C MET A 210 -14.72 -0.55 15.81
N ASP A 211 -13.64 0.23 15.84
CA ASP A 211 -12.50 0.00 16.74
C ASP A 211 -12.48 1.03 17.89
N ILE A 212 -13.26 0.73 18.93
CA ILE A 212 -13.33 1.53 20.16
C ILE A 212 -12.23 1.16 21.17
N ASN A 213 -11.27 0.33 20.79
CA ASN A 213 -10.23 -0.12 21.71
C ASN A 213 -9.20 0.99 21.97
N LYS A 214 -9.12 1.43 23.24
CA LYS A 214 -8.15 2.44 23.68
C LYS A 214 -6.72 1.91 23.80
N LYS A 215 -6.52 0.59 23.72
CA LYS A 215 -5.19 -0.02 23.70
C LYS A 215 -4.51 0.21 22.33
N GLY A 216 -3.18 0.20 22.32
CA GLY A 216 -2.39 0.48 21.13
C GLY A 216 -2.51 1.91 20.61
N ASP A 217 -2.91 2.87 21.46
CA ASP A 217 -3.03 4.27 21.06
C ASP A 217 -1.68 4.99 21.14
N GLY A 218 -1.31 5.70 20.07
CA GLY A 218 -0.04 6.42 19.96
C GLY A 218 1.20 5.56 19.65
N TYR A 219 1.04 4.24 19.42
CA TYR A 219 2.15 3.37 19.01
C TYR A 219 1.64 2.19 18.16
N TYR A 220 2.54 1.54 17.42
CA TYR A 220 2.17 0.39 16.60
C TYR A 220 2.01 -0.86 17.48
N SER A 221 0.87 -1.52 17.45
CA SER A 221 0.64 -2.84 18.09
C SER A 221 -0.34 -3.67 17.27
N PHE A 222 0.04 -4.91 16.97
CA PHE A 222 -0.82 -5.78 16.17
C PHE A 222 -1.76 -6.58 17.09
N LYS A 223 -1.27 -7.12 18.20
CA LYS A 223 -2.07 -7.91 19.16
C LYS A 223 -3.23 -7.12 19.74
N GLU A 224 -3.03 -5.84 20.05
CA GLU A 224 -4.08 -5.02 20.66
C GLU A 224 -5.13 -4.54 19.65
N ARG A 225 -4.80 -4.50 18.35
CA ARG A 225 -5.68 -3.97 17.29
C ARG A 225 -5.94 -4.94 16.14
N ARG A 226 -5.91 -6.26 16.40
CA ARG A 226 -6.05 -7.30 15.36
C ARG A 226 -7.28 -7.13 14.47
N VAL A 227 -8.41 -6.77 15.08
CA VAL A 227 -9.67 -6.55 14.36
C VAL A 227 -9.58 -5.32 13.45
N GLY A 228 -8.98 -4.23 13.92
CA GLY A 228 -8.72 -3.04 13.11
C GLY A 228 -7.85 -3.37 11.88
N TYR A 229 -6.72 -4.05 12.10
CA TYR A 229 -5.86 -4.48 10.99
C TYR A 229 -6.57 -5.44 10.02
N PHE A 230 -7.40 -6.36 10.51
CA PHE A 230 -8.13 -7.29 9.64
C PHE A 230 -9.24 -6.62 8.81
N ILE A 231 -9.92 -5.61 9.36
CA ILE A 231 -11.01 -4.95 8.63
C ILE A 231 -10.47 -3.94 7.59
N PHE A 232 -9.35 -3.28 7.90
CA PHE A 232 -8.90 -2.10 7.14
C PHE A 232 -7.62 -2.28 6.31
N MET A 233 -6.89 -3.39 6.45
CA MET A 233 -5.74 -3.73 5.57
C MET A 233 -6.18 -4.62 4.42
#